data_AF-W2C2I6-F1
#
_entry.id   AF-W2C2I6-F1
#
_cell.length_a   1.000
_cell.length_b   1.000
_cell.length_c   1.000
_cell.angle_alpha   90.00
_cell.angle_beta   90.00
_cell.angle_gamma   90.00
#
_symmetry.space_group_name_H-M   'P 1'
#
loop_
_entity.id
_entity.type
_entity.pdbx_description
1 polymer ?
#
loop_
_entity_poly.entity_id
_entity_poly.type
_entity_poly.pdbx_seq_one_letter_code
_entity_poly.pdbx_strand_id
1 'polypeptide(L)'
;MILSPIEESIRRKIEAVGTPLKDWDIQINYGIKTGCNDAFIVSTAKRDEILASCQTEEERQRIEALIRPILRGKDIKRYGYNWAELWLINTHNGIKGELPPIDIALYPAIKAHLDSHWDKIARRSDQGVTPYNLRDCAYIKDFEKPKIVYGEIQTDNEKEGYSFPAFSFDPNNAIVLNSGYIMTSNSVDMRFILSVLNSKLGRFLVKLYVTQLQKQQFRMLAQYVSLFPIPILPKEKMDDITRLIEAYSVHPPKDVEDRVDQTIYSWYKLNAEEQAFIQAFI
;
A
#
# COMPACT_ATOMS: atom_id res chain seq x y z
N MET A 1 -18.57 -6.44 -20.63
CA MET A 1 -18.95 -7.77 -20.13
C MET A 1 -20.36 -7.68 -19.61
N ILE A 2 -21.26 -8.57 -20.01
CA ILE A 2 -22.63 -8.63 -19.50
C ILE A 2 -22.58 -9.47 -18.23
N LEU A 3 -23.03 -8.92 -17.09
CA LEU A 3 -23.09 -9.65 -15.83
C LEU A 3 -24.20 -10.69 -15.89
N SER A 4 -23.99 -11.84 -15.26
CA SER A 4 -25.05 -12.82 -15.00
C SER A 4 -26.11 -12.23 -14.05
N PRO A 5 -27.33 -12.79 -14.01
CA PRO A 5 -28.38 -12.30 -13.11
C PRO A 5 -27.97 -12.27 -11.63
N ILE A 6 -27.19 -13.27 -11.19
CA ILE A 6 -26.70 -13.33 -9.79
C ILE A 6 -25.62 -12.29 -9.52
N GLU A 7 -24.69 -12.05 -10.45
CA GLU A 7 -23.69 -10.99 -10.34
C GLU A 7 -24.35 -9.60 -10.31
N GLU A 8 -25.40 -9.39 -11.12
CA GLU A 8 -26.15 -8.15 -11.14
C GLU A 8 -26.96 -7.95 -9.84
N SER A 9 -27.53 -9.02 -9.26
CA SER A 9 -28.18 -8.97 -7.94
C SER A 9 -27.19 -8.56 -6.85
N ILE A 10 -26.03 -9.22 -6.81
CA ILE A 10 -24.96 -8.93 -5.84
C ILE A 10 -24.50 -7.49 -6.00
N ARG A 11 -24.20 -7.05 -7.24
CA ARG A 11 -23.78 -5.68 -7.54
C ARG A 11 -24.80 -4.66 -7.07
N ARG A 12 -26.09 -4.87 -7.35
CA ARG A 12 -27.17 -3.97 -6.90
C ARG A 12 -27.21 -3.84 -5.37
N LYS A 13 -27.04 -4.93 -4.64
CA LYS A 13 -26.99 -4.90 -3.16
C LYS A 13 -25.76 -4.19 -2.63
N ILE A 14 -24.61 -4.41 -3.27
CA ILE A 14 -23.35 -3.74 -2.98
C ILE A 14 -23.49 -2.22 -3.15
N GLU A 15 -23.97 -1.78 -4.31
CA GLU A 15 -24.12 -0.35 -4.64
C GLU A 15 -25.25 0.32 -3.82
N ALA A 16 -26.26 -0.42 -3.38
CA ALA A 16 -27.38 0.13 -2.60
C ALA A 16 -27.00 0.55 -1.17
N VAL A 17 -25.96 -0.06 -0.58
CA VAL A 17 -25.53 0.25 0.81
C VAL A 17 -24.09 0.76 0.91
N GLY A 18 -23.25 0.48 -0.10
CA GLY A 18 -21.86 0.87 -0.10
C GLY A 18 -21.65 2.32 -0.56
N THR A 19 -20.69 2.99 0.06
CA THR A 19 -20.15 4.28 -0.38
C THR A 19 -18.82 4.03 -1.09
N PRO A 20 -18.62 4.48 -2.34
CA PRO A 20 -17.35 4.34 -3.04
C PRO A 20 -16.20 4.95 -2.24
N LEU A 21 -15.03 4.31 -2.17
CA LEU A 21 -13.87 4.80 -1.39
C LEU A 21 -13.45 6.25 -1.71
N LYS A 22 -13.65 6.74 -2.94
CA LYS A 22 -13.43 8.15 -3.30
C LYS A 22 -14.32 9.16 -2.56
N ASP A 23 -15.46 8.69 -2.04
CA ASP A 23 -16.45 9.48 -1.31
C ASP A 23 -16.31 9.30 0.22
N TRP A 24 -15.31 8.52 0.66
CA TRP A 24 -14.84 8.47 2.07
C TRP A 24 -13.76 9.54 2.32
N ASP A 25 -13.43 9.80 3.59
CA ASP A 25 -12.16 10.47 3.97
C ASP A 25 -10.98 9.50 3.78
N ILE A 26 -10.74 9.09 2.54
CA ILE A 26 -9.66 8.18 2.17
C ILE A 26 -8.84 8.80 1.03
N GLN A 27 -7.54 8.79 1.21
CA GLN A 27 -6.55 9.20 0.21
C GLN A 27 -5.82 7.96 -0.28
N ILE A 28 -5.74 7.78 -1.61
CA ILE A 28 -4.97 6.70 -2.25
C ILE A 28 -3.85 7.34 -3.06
N ASN A 29 -2.62 7.15 -2.61
CA ASN A 29 -1.44 7.79 -3.18
C ASN A 29 -0.47 6.72 -3.73
N TYR A 30 0.21 7.04 -4.84
CA TYR A 30 1.18 6.12 -5.45
C TYR A 30 2.50 6.10 -4.68
N GLY A 31 3.25 5.01 -4.77
CA GLY A 31 4.57 4.93 -4.15
C GLY A 31 5.60 5.89 -4.73
N ILE A 32 6.73 6.02 -4.05
CA ILE A 32 7.84 6.91 -4.41
C ILE A 32 8.50 6.44 -5.71
N LYS A 33 8.73 7.36 -6.64
CA LYS A 33 9.54 7.12 -7.84
C LYS A 33 10.94 7.65 -7.62
N THR A 34 11.93 6.78 -7.73
CA THR A 34 13.33 7.14 -7.47
C THR A 34 14.07 7.66 -8.71
N GLY A 35 13.63 7.34 -9.94
CA GLY A 35 14.39 7.66 -11.16
C GLY A 35 15.76 7.00 -11.31
N CYS A 36 16.27 6.31 -10.28
CA CYS A 36 17.52 5.54 -10.26
C CYS A 36 17.54 4.62 -9.03
N ASN A 37 16.93 3.43 -9.14
CA ASN A 37 16.85 2.51 -8.00
C ASN A 37 18.23 2.12 -7.46
N ASP A 38 19.23 1.91 -8.32
CA ASP A 38 20.59 1.52 -7.90
C ASP A 38 21.22 2.52 -6.92
N ALA A 39 20.92 3.81 -7.05
CA ALA A 39 21.48 4.85 -6.19
C ALA A 39 20.68 5.04 -4.90
N PHE A 40 19.35 5.02 -4.98
CA PHE A 40 18.47 5.40 -3.87
C PHE A 40 17.91 4.21 -3.08
N ILE A 41 17.95 2.99 -3.61
CA ILE A 41 17.51 1.78 -2.92
C ILE A 41 18.73 0.90 -2.64
N VAL A 42 19.05 0.76 -1.36
CA VAL A 42 20.25 0.06 -0.89
C VAL A 42 19.89 -1.16 -0.06
N SER A 43 20.76 -2.16 -0.04
CA SER A 43 20.66 -3.29 0.88
C SER A 43 21.00 -2.88 2.31
N THR A 44 20.63 -3.69 3.30
CA THR A 44 21.09 -3.52 4.69
C THR A 44 22.62 -3.40 4.78
N ALA A 45 23.37 -4.27 4.09
CA ALA A 45 24.83 -4.21 4.09
C ALA A 45 25.38 -2.86 3.58
N LYS A 46 24.79 -2.31 2.51
CA LYS A 46 25.21 -0.99 1.99
C LYS A 46 24.77 0.15 2.90
N ARG A 47 23.58 0.06 3.52
CA ARG A 47 23.15 1.00 4.56
C ARG A 47 24.16 1.04 5.72
N ASP A 48 24.61 -0.12 6.18
CA ASP A 48 25.55 -0.23 7.29
C ASP A 48 26.94 0.31 6.92
N GLU A 49 27.38 0.11 5.68
CA GLU A 49 28.61 0.72 5.14
C GLU A 49 28.54 2.27 5.11
N ILE A 50 27.40 2.83 4.69
CA ILE A 50 27.17 4.29 4.72
C ILE A 50 27.22 4.80 6.17
N LEU A 51 26.56 4.11 7.10
CA LEU A 51 26.55 4.47 8.52
C LEU A 51 27.95 4.40 9.14
N ALA A 52 28.73 3.36 8.82
CA ALA A 52 30.11 3.23 9.27
C ALA A 52 31.07 4.30 8.71
N SER A 53 30.67 4.96 7.60
CA SER A 53 31.43 6.03 6.97
C SER A 53 31.08 7.43 7.51
N CYS A 54 30.17 7.53 8.48
CA CYS A 54 29.80 8.81 9.09
C CYS A 54 30.97 9.39 9.89
N GLN A 55 31.15 10.70 9.82
CA GLN A 55 32.24 11.39 10.51
C GLN A 55 31.91 11.71 11.97
N THR A 56 30.61 11.81 12.28
CA THR A 56 30.09 12.21 13.58
C THR A 56 28.87 11.36 13.94
N GLU A 57 28.60 11.24 15.23
CA GLU A 57 27.40 10.54 15.71
C GLU A 57 26.13 11.33 15.34
N GLU A 58 26.21 12.66 15.30
CA GLU A 58 25.10 13.51 14.87
C GLU A 58 24.75 13.29 13.39
N GLU A 59 25.76 13.11 12.51
CA GLU A 59 25.51 12.71 11.12
C GLU A 59 24.85 11.34 11.05
N ARG A 60 25.38 10.37 11.80
CA ARG A 60 24.85 9.00 11.84
C ARG A 60 23.36 8.99 12.20
N GLN A 61 22.97 9.69 13.28
CA GLN A 61 21.57 9.77 13.71
C GLN A 61 20.67 10.42 12.64
N ARG A 62 21.16 11.47 11.96
CA ARG A 62 20.42 12.08 10.84
C ARG A 62 20.24 11.10 9.68
N ILE A 63 21.26 10.31 9.35
CA ILE A 63 21.20 9.29 8.28
C ILE A 63 20.26 8.15 8.65
N GLU A 64 20.31 7.66 9.89
CA GLU A 64 19.42 6.60 10.38
C GLU A 64 17.95 6.99 10.27
N ALA A 65 17.61 8.25 10.57
CA ALA A 65 16.26 8.79 10.38
C ALA A 65 15.87 8.98 8.89
N LEU A 66 16.84 9.29 8.03
CA LEU A 66 16.60 9.52 6.60
C LEU A 66 16.44 8.22 5.80
N ILE A 67 17.12 7.16 6.19
CA ILE A 67 17.09 5.87 5.50
C ILE A 67 15.94 5.01 6.06
N ARG A 68 14.90 4.82 5.24
CA ARG A 68 13.66 4.12 5.67
C ARG A 68 13.48 2.78 4.95
N PRO A 69 12.85 1.77 5.58
CA PRO A 69 12.50 0.53 4.88
C PRO A 69 11.61 0.81 3.67
N ILE A 70 11.87 0.14 2.54
CA ILE A 70 11.05 0.27 1.33
C ILE A 70 10.46 -1.07 0.90
N LEU A 71 9.17 -1.03 0.55
CA LEU A 71 8.43 -2.15 -0.04
C LEU A 71 8.24 -1.92 -1.53
N ARG A 72 8.49 -2.97 -2.32
CA ARG A 72 8.06 -3.04 -3.72
C ARG A 72 6.71 -3.73 -3.79
N GLY A 73 5.98 -3.57 -4.89
CA GLY A 73 4.67 -4.20 -5.06
C GLY A 73 4.68 -5.72 -4.84
N LYS A 74 5.76 -6.40 -5.22
CA LYS A 74 5.92 -7.86 -5.02
C LYS A 74 6.20 -8.28 -3.58
N ASP A 75 6.66 -7.35 -2.74
CA ASP A 75 6.96 -7.61 -1.33
C ASP A 75 5.65 -7.61 -0.50
N ILE A 76 4.59 -6.97 -0.99
CA ILE A 76 3.28 -6.85 -0.33
C ILE A 76 2.46 -8.14 -0.52
N LYS A 77 1.85 -8.63 0.56
CA LYS A 77 1.04 -9.86 0.64
C LYS A 77 -0.29 -9.60 1.36
N ARG A 78 -1.21 -10.57 1.31
CA ARG A 78 -2.47 -10.49 2.04
C ARG A 78 -2.19 -10.51 3.55
N TYR A 79 -2.63 -9.45 4.24
CA TYR A 79 -2.42 -9.18 5.66
C TYR A 79 -0.97 -8.96 6.12
N GLY A 80 0.02 -8.90 5.23
CA GLY A 80 1.40 -8.67 5.65
C GLY A 80 2.33 -8.47 4.48
N TYR A 81 3.61 -8.26 4.74
CA TYR A 81 4.60 -8.09 3.67
C TYR A 81 5.90 -8.79 4.01
N ASN A 82 6.56 -9.29 2.97
CA ASN A 82 7.88 -9.93 3.04
C ASN A 82 8.91 -8.88 2.68
N TRP A 83 9.33 -8.09 3.67
CA TRP A 83 10.35 -7.06 3.44
C TRP A 83 11.67 -7.68 2.98
N ALA A 84 12.24 -7.14 1.91
CA ALA A 84 13.40 -7.70 1.24
C ALA A 84 14.74 -7.13 1.76
N GLU A 85 14.76 -6.59 2.98
CA GLU A 85 15.94 -5.93 3.56
C GLU A 85 16.48 -4.78 2.70
N LEU A 86 15.55 -4.10 2.02
CA LEU A 86 15.82 -2.95 1.17
C LEU A 86 15.42 -1.66 1.85
N TRP A 87 16.25 -0.65 1.64
CA TRP A 87 16.14 0.64 2.27
C TRP A 87 16.15 1.75 1.23
N LEU A 88 15.29 2.74 1.40
CA LEU A 88 15.29 3.97 0.63
C LEU A 88 16.15 5.02 1.32
N ILE A 89 17.13 5.55 0.60
CA ILE A 89 17.77 6.83 0.93
C ILE A 89 16.76 7.93 0.56
N ASN A 90 15.96 8.36 1.52
CA ASN A 90 14.82 9.25 1.27
C ASN A 90 15.23 10.74 1.28
N THR A 91 16.15 11.13 0.38
CA THR A 91 16.52 12.54 0.16
C THR A 91 15.37 13.32 -0.49
N HIS A 92 14.25 13.46 0.22
CA HIS A 92 13.01 14.02 -0.32
C HIS A 92 13.15 15.49 -0.71
N ASN A 93 12.31 15.95 -1.65
CA ASN A 93 12.26 17.36 -2.05
C ASN A 93 11.47 18.26 -1.10
N GLY A 94 10.98 17.71 0.02
CA GLY A 94 10.17 18.47 0.97
C GLY A 94 8.75 18.72 0.47
N ILE A 95 8.05 19.62 1.15
CA ILE A 95 6.71 20.10 0.84
C ILE A 95 6.78 21.63 0.87
N LYS A 96 6.41 22.28 -0.22
CA LYS A 96 6.51 23.74 -0.38
C LYS A 96 5.81 24.47 0.77
N GLY A 97 6.56 25.28 1.52
CA GLY A 97 6.05 26.09 2.64
C GLY A 97 5.86 25.33 3.96
N GLU A 98 6.17 24.03 4.01
CA GLU A 98 5.94 23.18 5.18
C GLU A 98 7.17 22.37 5.59
N LEU A 99 7.88 21.78 4.64
CA LEU A 99 9.04 20.92 4.88
C LEU A 99 10.13 21.28 3.85
N PRO A 100 11.33 21.71 4.26
CA PRO A 100 12.39 21.99 3.30
C PRO A 100 12.87 20.71 2.59
N PRO A 101 13.40 20.84 1.35
CA PRO A 101 14.15 19.77 0.73
C PRO A 101 15.34 19.35 1.61
N ILE A 102 15.74 18.07 1.50
CA ILE A 102 16.95 17.60 2.18
C ILE A 102 18.17 18.31 1.60
N ASP A 103 18.90 19.01 2.47
CA ASP A 103 20.21 19.57 2.13
C ASP A 103 21.28 18.49 2.25
N ILE A 104 21.75 18.00 1.09
CA ILE A 104 22.73 16.92 1.01
C ILE A 104 24.09 17.29 1.64
N ALA A 105 24.40 18.58 1.80
CA ALA A 105 25.64 19.02 2.44
C ALA A 105 25.71 18.61 3.93
N LEU A 106 24.55 18.36 4.57
CA LEU A 106 24.46 17.91 5.96
C LEU A 106 24.67 16.40 6.14
N TYR A 107 24.82 15.67 5.03
CA TYR A 107 24.91 14.20 4.96
C TYR A 107 26.10 13.74 4.09
N PRO A 108 27.35 14.08 4.45
CA PRO A 108 28.52 13.78 3.61
C PRO A 108 28.68 12.30 3.25
N ALA A 109 28.35 11.34 4.15
CA ALA A 109 28.42 9.92 3.83
C ALA A 109 27.39 9.48 2.77
N ILE A 110 26.14 9.98 2.85
CA ILE A 110 25.14 9.76 1.79
C ILE A 110 25.57 10.45 0.50
N LYS A 111 26.09 11.68 0.60
CA LYS A 111 26.58 12.41 -0.58
C LYS A 111 27.65 11.62 -1.30
N ALA A 112 28.64 11.07 -0.59
CA ALA A 112 29.69 10.24 -1.17
C ALA A 112 29.13 9.01 -1.89
N HIS A 113 28.14 8.32 -1.29
CA HIS A 113 27.44 7.22 -1.95
C HIS A 113 26.72 7.66 -3.22
N LEU A 114 25.99 8.78 -3.18
CA LEU A 114 25.28 9.31 -4.35
C LEU A 114 26.25 9.82 -5.44
N ASP A 115 27.39 10.39 -5.05
CA ASP A 115 28.46 10.82 -5.96
C ASP A 115 29.07 9.63 -6.72
N SER A 116 29.15 8.45 -6.09
CA SER A 116 29.57 7.22 -6.78
C SER A 116 28.58 6.78 -7.89
N HIS A 117 27.38 7.36 -7.90
CA HIS A 117 26.34 7.16 -8.93
C HIS A 117 26.09 8.42 -9.78
N TRP A 118 26.98 9.43 -9.72
CA TRP A 118 26.76 10.76 -10.31
C TRP A 118 26.35 10.72 -11.79
N ASP A 119 27.01 9.90 -12.60
CA ASP A 119 26.73 9.74 -14.04
C ASP A 119 25.27 9.36 -14.33
N LYS A 120 24.63 8.64 -13.40
CA LYS A 120 23.22 8.25 -13.48
C LYS A 120 22.32 9.32 -12.87
N ILE A 121 22.60 9.78 -11.64
CA ILE A 121 21.67 10.65 -10.91
C ILE A 121 21.59 12.06 -11.50
N ALA A 122 22.70 12.58 -12.05
CA ALA A 122 22.76 13.92 -12.67
C ALA A 122 21.91 14.05 -13.94
N ARG A 123 21.56 12.92 -14.57
CA ARG A 123 20.79 12.87 -15.82
C ARG A 123 19.33 12.48 -15.61
N ARG A 124 18.89 12.30 -14.37
CA ARG A 124 17.50 11.90 -14.07
C ARG A 124 16.55 13.03 -14.46
N SER A 125 15.49 12.66 -15.17
CA SER A 125 14.34 13.54 -15.37
C SER A 125 13.47 13.64 -14.11
N ASP A 126 13.44 12.57 -13.29
CA ASP A 126 12.68 12.51 -12.04
C ASP A 126 13.55 12.93 -10.84
N GLN A 127 13.76 14.23 -10.68
CA GLN A 127 14.56 14.81 -9.58
C GLN A 127 13.86 16.00 -8.93
N GLY A 128 14.34 16.40 -7.75
CA GLY A 128 13.88 17.57 -7.02
C GLY A 128 14.66 18.84 -7.37
N VAL A 129 14.86 19.72 -6.38
CA VAL A 129 15.64 20.98 -6.54
C VAL A 129 17.10 20.73 -6.89
N THR A 130 17.66 19.58 -6.50
CA THR A 130 18.99 19.13 -6.93
C THR A 130 18.95 17.68 -7.43
N PRO A 131 19.97 17.21 -8.18
CA PRO A 131 20.06 15.81 -8.58
C PRO A 131 20.08 14.79 -7.44
N TYR A 132 20.52 15.22 -6.25
CA TYR A 132 20.51 14.40 -5.04
C TYR A 132 19.10 14.22 -4.46
N ASN A 133 18.16 15.12 -4.76
CA ASN A 133 16.81 15.04 -4.23
C ASN A 133 15.94 14.13 -5.10
N LEU A 134 15.15 13.28 -4.44
CA LEU A 134 14.00 12.63 -5.07
C LEU A 134 13.03 13.71 -5.60
N ARG A 135 12.20 13.34 -6.58
CA ARG A 135 11.17 14.26 -7.12
C ARG A 135 10.16 14.68 -6.06
N ASP A 136 9.38 15.71 -6.38
CA ASP A 136 8.27 16.18 -5.54
C ASP A 136 7.29 15.06 -5.19
N CYS A 137 6.94 15.00 -3.90
CA CYS A 137 5.94 14.12 -3.33
C CYS A 137 5.13 14.91 -2.29
N ALA A 138 3.99 15.46 -2.70
CA ALA A 138 3.14 16.32 -1.85
C ALA A 138 2.60 15.59 -0.61
N TYR A 139 2.58 14.25 -0.64
CA TYR A 139 2.07 13.38 0.42
C TYR A 139 3.18 12.60 1.13
N ILE A 140 4.43 13.10 1.15
CA ILE A 140 5.55 12.37 1.78
C ILE A 140 5.28 12.05 3.27
N LYS A 141 4.53 12.91 3.97
CA LYS A 141 4.11 12.70 5.37
C LYS A 141 3.06 11.59 5.54
N ASP A 142 2.30 11.24 4.49
CA ASP A 142 1.30 10.17 4.58
C ASP A 142 1.95 8.79 4.77
N PHE A 143 3.23 8.63 4.40
CA PHE A 143 3.98 7.42 4.72
C PHE A 143 4.28 7.25 6.22
N GLU A 144 4.03 8.26 7.05
CA GLU A 144 4.15 8.18 8.52
C GLU A 144 2.80 7.87 9.19
N LYS A 145 1.70 7.86 8.42
CA LYS A 145 0.39 7.47 8.92
C LYS A 145 0.24 5.94 8.94
N PRO A 146 -0.62 5.42 9.84
CA PRO A 146 -1.20 4.10 9.68
C PRO A 146 -1.93 4.01 8.34
N LYS A 147 -1.62 2.99 7.57
CA LYS A 147 -2.03 2.91 6.16
C LYS A 147 -2.24 1.47 5.71
N ILE A 148 -3.03 1.30 4.66
CA ILE A 148 -2.99 0.08 3.84
C ILE A 148 -1.94 0.28 2.75
N VAL A 149 -1.15 -0.76 2.47
CA VAL A 149 -0.26 -0.84 1.32
C VAL A 149 -0.73 -1.95 0.39
N TYR A 150 -0.59 -1.73 -0.93
CA TYR A 150 -0.93 -2.74 -1.93
C TYR A 150 -0.12 -2.59 -3.23
N GLY A 151 0.15 -3.70 -3.91
CA GLY A 151 0.85 -3.71 -5.19
C GLY A 151 -0.04 -3.28 -6.36
N GLU A 152 0.53 -2.55 -7.34
CA GLU A 152 -0.17 -2.14 -8.56
C GLU A 152 -0.58 -3.34 -9.41
N ILE A 153 0.28 -4.35 -9.50
CA ILE A 153 0.00 -5.59 -10.24
C ILE A 153 -0.18 -6.70 -9.24
N GLN A 154 -1.36 -7.31 -9.27
CA GLN A 154 -1.68 -8.48 -8.47
C GLN A 154 -2.09 -9.65 -9.34
N THR A 155 -1.93 -10.87 -8.86
CA THR A 155 -2.29 -12.08 -9.61
C THR A 155 -3.23 -12.93 -8.79
N ASP A 156 -4.31 -13.39 -9.44
CA ASP A 156 -5.25 -14.37 -8.88
C ASP A 156 -4.82 -15.81 -9.17
N ASN A 157 -3.51 -16.03 -9.32
CA ASN A 157 -2.90 -17.33 -9.54
C ASN A 157 -2.05 -17.71 -8.32
N GLU A 158 -2.61 -18.55 -7.46
CA GLU A 158 -1.94 -18.99 -6.22
C GLU A 158 -0.58 -19.66 -6.46
N LYS A 159 -0.40 -20.32 -7.63
CA LYS A 159 0.88 -20.97 -7.99
C LYS A 159 2.01 -19.98 -8.29
N GLU A 160 1.67 -18.74 -8.66
CA GLU A 160 2.63 -17.74 -9.16
C GLU A 160 2.84 -16.56 -8.21
N GLY A 161 1.97 -16.36 -7.21
CA GLY A 161 1.91 -15.09 -6.50
C GLY A 161 1.85 -15.20 -4.98
N TYR A 162 0.64 -15.35 -4.46
CA TYR A 162 0.26 -15.22 -3.05
C TYR A 162 -1.27 -15.33 -2.96
N SER A 163 -1.85 -15.35 -1.76
CA SER A 163 -3.30 -15.27 -1.58
C SER A 163 -3.83 -13.92 -2.07
N PHE A 164 -4.72 -13.95 -3.06
CA PHE A 164 -5.30 -12.76 -3.70
C PHE A 164 -6.65 -12.37 -3.05
N PRO A 165 -6.98 -11.07 -2.93
CA PRO A 165 -6.10 -9.92 -3.18
C PRO A 165 -5.11 -9.68 -2.02
N ALA A 166 -4.02 -8.97 -2.31
CA ALA A 166 -2.97 -8.66 -1.35
C ALA A 166 -3.01 -7.19 -0.93
N PHE A 167 -3.69 -6.94 0.18
CA PHE A 167 -3.60 -5.69 0.94
C PHE A 167 -3.02 -5.97 2.32
N SER A 168 -2.17 -5.08 2.82
CA SER A 168 -1.58 -5.19 4.16
C SER A 168 -1.73 -3.89 4.92
N PHE A 169 -1.86 -3.97 6.24
CA PHE A 169 -1.75 -2.82 7.11
C PHE A 169 -0.26 -2.56 7.43
N ASP A 170 0.18 -1.31 7.29
CA ASP A 170 1.45 -0.83 7.81
C ASP A 170 1.15 0.25 8.86
N PRO A 171 1.61 0.09 10.11
CA PRO A 171 1.27 1.02 11.19
C PRO A 171 1.89 2.41 11.00
N ASN A 172 3.03 2.54 10.31
CA ASN A 172 3.77 3.78 10.01
C ASN A 172 5.22 3.56 9.53
N ASN A 173 5.67 2.32 9.27
CA ASN A 173 7.09 2.02 9.12
C ASN A 173 7.58 2.22 7.68
N ALA A 174 6.93 1.57 6.72
CA ALA A 174 7.50 1.42 5.38
C ALA A 174 7.13 2.54 4.39
N ILE A 175 8.10 2.90 3.55
CA ILE A 175 7.87 3.59 2.29
C ILE A 175 7.47 2.54 1.24
N VAL A 176 6.64 2.90 0.27
CA VAL A 176 6.28 2.04 -0.85
C VAL A 176 6.88 2.60 -2.13
N LEU A 177 7.54 1.76 -2.93
CA LEU A 177 8.02 2.11 -4.27
C LEU A 177 6.83 2.32 -5.21
N ASN A 178 7.04 3.03 -6.31
CA ASN A 178 6.09 3.20 -7.42
C ASN A 178 5.63 1.88 -8.09
N SER A 179 5.80 0.71 -7.49
CA SER A 179 5.13 -0.52 -7.91
C SER A 179 3.94 -0.86 -7.00
N GLY A 180 3.59 0.04 -6.09
CA GLY A 180 2.46 -0.07 -5.18
C GLY A 180 1.90 1.29 -4.78
N TYR A 181 0.91 1.24 -3.90
CA TYR A 181 0.13 2.38 -3.43
C TYR A 181 0.03 2.33 -1.90
N ILE A 182 -0.23 3.49 -1.32
CA ILE A 182 -0.67 3.65 0.06
C ILE A 182 -2.10 4.15 0.10
N MET A 183 -2.85 3.74 1.11
CA MET A 183 -4.21 4.22 1.39
C MET A 183 -4.30 4.63 2.86
N THR A 184 -4.68 5.88 3.09
CA THR A 184 -4.74 6.51 4.43
C THR A 184 -6.09 7.16 4.67
N SER A 185 -6.47 7.30 5.94
CA SER A 185 -7.64 8.05 6.39
C SER A 185 -7.32 8.81 7.67
N ASN A 186 -8.01 9.92 7.92
CA ASN A 186 -7.95 10.60 9.22
C ASN A 186 -9.20 10.30 10.07
N SER A 187 -10.28 9.78 9.48
CA SER A 187 -11.56 9.56 10.17
C SER A 187 -11.88 8.09 10.47
N VAL A 188 -11.27 7.13 9.77
CA VAL A 188 -11.55 5.69 9.96
C VAL A 188 -10.26 4.90 10.18
N ASP A 189 -10.33 3.90 11.05
CA ASP A 189 -9.24 2.94 11.18
C ASP A 189 -9.12 2.13 9.88
N MET A 190 -7.95 2.20 9.25
CA MET A 190 -7.69 1.53 7.99
C MET A 190 -7.87 0.01 8.05
N ARG A 191 -7.82 -0.62 9.23
CA ARG A 191 -8.06 -2.06 9.40
C ARG A 191 -9.52 -2.45 9.16
N PHE A 192 -10.47 -1.54 9.36
CA PHE A 192 -11.87 -1.74 8.94
C PHE A 192 -11.97 -1.86 7.41
N ILE A 193 -11.32 -0.95 6.68
CA ILE A 193 -11.30 -1.01 5.20
C ILE A 193 -10.58 -2.29 4.75
N LEU A 194 -9.46 -2.63 5.40
CA LEU A 194 -8.69 -3.83 5.12
C LEU A 194 -9.51 -5.12 5.25
N SER A 195 -10.39 -5.21 6.26
CA SER A 195 -11.22 -6.41 6.46
C SER A 195 -12.10 -6.68 5.25
N VAL A 196 -12.64 -5.63 4.63
CA VAL A 196 -13.44 -5.75 3.41
C VAL A 196 -12.57 -6.07 2.21
N LEU A 197 -11.47 -5.33 2.00
CA LEU A 197 -10.59 -5.52 0.85
C LEU A 197 -10.01 -6.94 0.75
N ASN A 198 -9.65 -7.54 1.89
CA ASN A 198 -9.11 -8.90 1.92
C ASN A 198 -10.17 -9.99 2.08
N SER A 199 -11.46 -9.67 2.23
CA SER A 199 -12.54 -10.67 2.30
C SER A 199 -12.80 -11.34 0.97
N LYS A 200 -13.60 -12.42 0.98
CA LYS A 200 -14.13 -13.03 -0.24
C LYS A 200 -14.95 -12.04 -1.08
N LEU A 201 -15.72 -11.17 -0.43
CA LEU A 201 -16.41 -10.08 -1.13
C LEU A 201 -15.42 -9.05 -1.72
N GLY A 202 -14.34 -8.74 -1.02
CA GLY A 202 -13.26 -7.89 -1.52
C GLY A 202 -12.63 -8.44 -2.80
N ARG A 203 -12.35 -9.75 -2.83
CA ARG A 203 -11.91 -10.45 -4.06
C ARG A 203 -12.92 -10.30 -5.19
N PHE A 204 -14.22 -10.44 -4.90
CA PHE A 204 -15.30 -10.22 -5.88
C PHE A 204 -15.32 -8.76 -6.38
N LEU A 205 -15.14 -7.77 -5.51
CA LEU A 205 -15.03 -6.35 -5.89
C LEU A 205 -13.86 -6.12 -6.85
N VAL A 206 -12.70 -6.73 -6.61
CA VAL A 206 -11.56 -6.63 -7.53
C VAL A 206 -11.95 -7.14 -8.92
N LYS A 207 -12.57 -8.32 -9.01
CA LYS A 207 -13.01 -8.89 -10.29
C LYS A 207 -14.08 -8.05 -11.00
N LEU A 208 -14.91 -7.34 -10.25
CA LEU A 208 -15.99 -6.51 -10.78
C LEU A 208 -15.53 -5.13 -11.27
N TYR A 209 -14.61 -4.49 -10.55
CA TYR A 209 -14.25 -3.08 -10.76
C TYR A 209 -12.86 -2.87 -11.38
N VAL A 210 -11.96 -3.85 -11.28
CA VAL A 210 -10.57 -3.70 -11.73
C VAL A 210 -10.38 -4.31 -13.11
N THR A 211 -9.59 -3.64 -13.94
CA THR A 211 -9.21 -4.17 -15.24
C THR A 211 -8.32 -5.40 -15.08
N GLN A 212 -8.81 -6.53 -15.59
CA GLN A 212 -8.04 -7.75 -15.73
C GLN A 212 -7.10 -7.65 -16.94
N LEU A 213 -5.83 -7.93 -16.71
CA LEU A 213 -4.79 -8.13 -17.72
C LEU A 213 -4.72 -9.61 -18.14
N GLN A 214 -3.75 -9.97 -18.98
CA GLN A 214 -3.52 -11.36 -19.34
C GLN A 214 -3.14 -12.21 -18.11
N LYS A 215 -3.39 -13.53 -18.17
CA LYS A 215 -2.97 -14.51 -17.15
C LYS A 215 -3.49 -14.23 -15.73
N GLN A 216 -4.74 -13.78 -15.59
CA GLN A 216 -5.37 -13.53 -14.28
C GLN A 216 -4.66 -12.46 -13.44
N GLN A 217 -3.96 -11.54 -14.11
CA GLN A 217 -3.37 -10.37 -13.45
C GLN A 217 -4.37 -9.23 -13.39
N PHE A 218 -4.32 -8.43 -12.33
CA PHE A 218 -5.18 -7.28 -12.10
C PHE A 218 -4.33 -6.05 -11.87
N ARG A 219 -4.64 -4.97 -12.58
CA ARG A 219 -3.94 -3.68 -12.42
C ARG A 219 -4.71 -2.79 -11.44
N MET A 220 -4.32 -2.86 -10.18
CA MET A 220 -4.89 -2.15 -9.02
C MET A 220 -4.54 -0.65 -9.03
N LEU A 221 -4.94 0.08 -10.07
CA LEU A 221 -4.78 1.54 -10.08
C LEU A 221 -5.71 2.20 -9.05
N ALA A 222 -5.28 3.33 -8.46
CA ALA A 222 -6.08 4.12 -7.53
C ALA A 222 -7.47 4.47 -8.10
N GLN A 223 -7.57 4.78 -9.40
CA GLN A 223 -8.84 5.10 -10.06
C GLN A 223 -9.85 3.94 -10.05
N TYR A 224 -9.41 2.68 -9.94
CA TYR A 224 -10.31 1.53 -9.83
C TYR A 224 -10.61 1.20 -8.37
N VAL A 225 -9.58 1.16 -7.52
CA VAL A 225 -9.75 0.85 -6.09
C VAL A 225 -10.62 1.89 -5.40
N SER A 226 -10.51 3.17 -5.79
CA SER A 226 -11.34 4.26 -5.27
C SER A 226 -12.84 4.10 -5.58
N LEU A 227 -13.22 3.24 -6.52
CA LEU A 227 -14.63 2.96 -6.83
C LEU A 227 -15.22 1.86 -5.96
N PHE A 228 -14.41 1.17 -5.13
CA PHE A 228 -14.89 0.05 -4.32
C PHE A 228 -15.94 0.56 -3.33
N PRO A 229 -17.19 0.08 -3.42
CA PRO A 229 -18.26 0.49 -2.51
C PRO A 229 -18.14 -0.26 -1.19
N ILE A 230 -17.91 0.48 -0.10
CA ILE A 230 -17.85 -0.03 1.27
C ILE A 230 -18.86 0.73 2.14
N PRO A 231 -19.70 0.06 2.95
CA PRO A 231 -20.73 0.74 3.74
C PRO A 231 -20.12 1.52 4.91
N ILE A 232 -20.65 2.71 5.17
CA ILE A 232 -20.38 3.46 6.40
C ILE A 232 -21.29 2.88 7.49
N LEU A 233 -20.69 2.31 8.53
CA LEU A 233 -21.40 1.66 9.62
C LEU A 233 -21.31 2.47 10.92
N PRO A 234 -22.18 2.22 11.92
CA PRO A 234 -21.97 2.73 13.26
C PRO A 234 -20.59 2.35 13.80
N LYS A 235 -19.93 3.28 14.50
CA LYS A 235 -18.55 3.14 14.98
C LYS A 235 -18.31 1.82 15.72
N GLU A 236 -19.23 1.43 16.60
CA GLU A 236 -19.14 0.18 17.37
C GLU A 236 -18.95 -1.06 16.47
N LYS A 237 -19.67 -1.14 15.34
CA LYS A 237 -19.54 -2.25 14.38
C LYS A 237 -18.21 -2.22 13.62
N MET A 238 -17.71 -1.02 13.31
CA MET A 238 -16.40 -0.85 12.67
C MET A 238 -15.27 -1.23 13.65
N ASP A 239 -15.40 -0.85 14.92
CA ASP A 239 -14.44 -1.15 15.98
C ASP A 239 -14.39 -2.66 16.28
N ASP A 240 -15.53 -3.35 16.28
CA ASP A 240 -15.61 -4.81 16.53
C ASP A 240 -14.80 -5.61 15.51
N ILE A 241 -14.97 -5.34 14.22
CA ILE A 241 -14.23 -6.05 13.18
C ILE A 241 -12.77 -5.60 13.12
N THR A 242 -12.50 -4.32 13.41
CA THR A 242 -11.13 -3.79 13.51
C THR A 242 -10.33 -4.53 14.57
N ARG A 243 -10.89 -4.71 15.77
CA ARG A 243 -10.25 -5.48 16.86
C ARG A 243 -9.97 -6.92 16.45
N LEU A 244 -10.87 -7.53 15.68
CA LEU A 244 -10.68 -8.88 15.18
C LEU A 244 -9.49 -8.97 14.21
N ILE A 245 -9.36 -8.02 13.28
CA ILE A 245 -8.21 -7.96 12.36
C ILE A 245 -6.91 -7.61 13.10
N GLU A 246 -6.96 -6.70 14.07
CA GLU A 246 -5.80 -6.31 14.87
C GLU A 246 -5.22 -7.49 15.67
N ALA A 247 -6.08 -8.31 16.29
CA ALA A 247 -5.67 -9.50 17.02
C ALA A 247 -4.94 -10.54 16.13
N TYR A 248 -5.20 -10.50 14.82
CA TYR A 248 -4.62 -11.40 13.82
C TYR A 248 -3.99 -10.62 12.67
N SER A 249 -3.14 -9.65 13.02
CA SER A 249 -2.58 -8.69 12.06
C SER A 249 -1.71 -9.31 10.95
N VAL A 250 -1.27 -10.56 11.11
CA VAL A 250 -0.49 -11.30 10.10
C VAL A 250 -1.09 -12.70 9.97
N HIS A 251 -1.63 -13.02 8.79
CA HIS A 251 -2.26 -14.29 8.45
C HIS A 251 -3.37 -14.75 9.44
N PRO A 252 -4.55 -14.12 9.39
CA PRO A 252 -5.70 -14.56 10.18
C PRO A 252 -6.01 -16.06 9.99
N PRO A 253 -6.30 -16.80 11.08
CA PRO A 253 -6.81 -18.16 10.99
C PRO A 253 -8.07 -18.23 10.12
N LYS A 254 -8.28 -19.38 9.47
CA LYS A 254 -9.41 -19.57 8.55
C LYS A 254 -10.77 -19.33 9.21
N ASP A 255 -10.96 -19.74 10.46
CA ASP A 255 -12.21 -19.51 11.20
C ASP A 255 -12.45 -18.02 11.48
N VAL A 256 -11.38 -17.24 11.68
CA VAL A 256 -11.44 -15.78 11.79
C VAL A 256 -11.82 -15.16 10.45
N GLU A 257 -11.21 -15.60 9.35
CA GLU A 257 -11.55 -15.15 8.00
C GLU A 257 -13.01 -15.46 7.65
N ASP A 258 -13.48 -16.68 7.93
CA ASP A 258 -14.86 -17.09 7.66
C ASP A 258 -15.85 -16.26 8.51
N ARG A 259 -15.51 -15.92 9.76
CA ARG A 259 -16.31 -15.02 10.59
C ARG A 259 -16.34 -13.58 10.03
N VAL A 260 -15.20 -13.08 9.53
CA VAL A 260 -15.11 -11.78 8.85
C VAL A 260 -15.99 -11.77 7.60
N ASP A 261 -15.89 -12.80 6.76
CA ASP A 261 -16.71 -12.94 5.55
C ASP A 261 -18.21 -12.93 5.89
N GLN A 262 -18.65 -13.74 6.86
CA GLN A 262 -20.06 -13.79 7.27
C GLN A 262 -20.56 -12.44 7.80
N THR A 263 -19.72 -11.75 8.57
CA THR A 263 -20.04 -10.41 9.07
C THR A 263 -20.22 -9.43 7.91
N ILE A 264 -19.31 -9.45 6.94
CA ILE A 264 -19.35 -8.58 5.76
C ILE A 264 -20.58 -8.88 4.90
N TYR A 265 -20.87 -10.15 4.60
CA TYR A 265 -22.06 -10.53 3.83
C TYR A 265 -23.36 -10.01 4.44
N SER A 266 -23.44 -9.97 5.77
CA SER A 266 -24.61 -9.44 6.48
C SER A 266 -24.83 -7.94 6.22
N TRP A 267 -23.77 -7.15 6.07
CA TRP A 267 -23.85 -5.72 5.81
C TRP A 267 -24.49 -5.41 4.46
N TYR A 268 -24.20 -6.26 3.46
CA TYR A 268 -24.72 -6.17 2.10
C TYR A 268 -26.02 -6.97 1.91
N LYS A 269 -26.56 -7.60 2.96
CA LYS A 269 -27.79 -8.40 2.90
C LYS A 269 -27.75 -9.50 1.84
N LEU A 270 -26.58 -10.16 1.71
CA LEU A 270 -26.41 -11.26 0.76
C LEU A 270 -27.07 -12.54 1.27
N ASN A 271 -27.87 -13.18 0.43
CA ASN A 271 -28.53 -14.44 0.74
C ASN A 271 -27.58 -15.64 0.56
N ALA A 272 -28.02 -16.84 0.94
CA ALA A 272 -27.19 -18.05 0.87
C ALA A 272 -26.71 -18.38 -0.56
N GLU A 273 -27.54 -18.15 -1.58
CA GLU A 273 -27.19 -18.41 -2.98
C GLU A 273 -26.10 -17.45 -3.47
N GLU A 274 -26.22 -16.16 -3.16
CA GLU A 274 -25.24 -15.12 -3.49
C GLU A 274 -23.91 -15.35 -2.75
N GLN A 275 -23.98 -15.76 -1.48
CA GLN A 275 -22.78 -16.12 -0.71
C GLN A 275 -22.08 -17.35 -1.29
N ALA A 276 -22.83 -18.39 -1.66
CA ALA A 276 -22.28 -19.58 -2.31
C ALA A 276 -21.65 -19.24 -3.66
N PHE A 277 -22.28 -18.35 -4.43
CA PHE A 277 -21.74 -17.86 -5.69
C PHE A 277 -20.39 -17.16 -5.48
N ILE A 278 -20.30 -16.21 -4.54
CA ILE A 278 -19.04 -15.52 -4.23
C ILE A 278 -17.96 -16.53 -3.81
N GLN A 279 -18.30 -17.51 -2.98
CA GLN A 279 -17.34 -18.52 -2.53
C GLN A 279 -16.84 -19.42 -3.67
N ALA A 280 -17.69 -19.74 -4.65
CA ALA A 280 -17.31 -20.55 -5.81
C ALA A 280 -16.58 -19.73 -6.90
N PHE A 281 -16.71 -18.40 -6.87
CA PHE A 281 -16.08 -17.47 -7.81
C PHE A 281 -14.60 -17.15 -7.44
N ILE A 282 -14.06 -17.86 -6.44
CA ILE A 282 -12.79 -17.67 -5.74
C ILE A 282 -11.97 -18.95 -5.88
#